data_AF-A0A2S3XYF4-F1
#
_entry.id   AF-A0A2S3XYF4-F1
#
_cell.length_a   1.000
_cell.length_b   1.000
_cell.length_c   1.000
_cell.angle_alpha   90.00
_cell.angle_beta   90.00
_cell.angle_gamma   90.00
#
_symmetry.space_group_name_H-M   'P 1'
#
loop_
_entity.id
_entity.type
_entity.pdbx_description
1 polymer ?
#
loop_
_entity_poly.entity_id
_entity_poly.type
_entity_poly.pdbx_seq_one_letter_code
_entity_poly.pdbx_strand_id
1 'polypeptide(L)'
;MNPLPAPVQALIVVDLQSAFVAGDHPVPDAPRLLDRVGGLVRRARAAGALVVHLQNDGPAGEPDEPHTPGWELHLPVHGGPAEKVIRKGEDDGFEGTSLADELTAAGVGSLAVCGVMSEMCVLATARRALELGYRVVLPHDAHATYDIPAAPGISEAVPAAMASRVAEWALGDEVEVVARTEDVRFPATRAEPFADNRTA
;
A
#
# COMPACT_ATOMS: atom_id res chain seq x y z
N MET A 1 13.65 -15.23 17.92
CA MET A 1 13.07 -14.73 16.65
C MET A 1 11.60 -14.55 16.89
N ASN A 2 11.06 -13.34 16.66
CA ASN A 2 9.60 -13.16 16.71
C ASN A 2 8.96 -14.03 15.62
N PRO A 3 7.82 -14.68 15.90
CA PRO A 3 7.10 -15.42 14.87
C PRO A 3 6.64 -14.47 13.76
N LEU A 4 6.73 -14.92 12.51
CA LEU A 4 6.23 -14.15 11.36
C LEU A 4 4.72 -13.93 11.47
N PRO A 5 4.19 -12.78 11.01
CA PRO A 5 2.76 -12.50 10.93
C PRO A 5 1.96 -13.62 10.28
N ALA A 6 0.73 -13.85 10.75
CA ALA A 6 -0.21 -14.67 10.01
C ALA A 6 -0.42 -14.10 8.58
N PRO A 7 -0.81 -14.92 7.59
CA PRO A 7 -1.10 -14.42 6.25
C PRO A 7 -2.19 -13.34 6.23
N VAL A 8 -2.05 -12.33 5.36
CA VAL A 8 -3.04 -11.27 5.13
C VAL A 8 -3.85 -11.54 3.86
N GLN A 9 -5.13 -11.15 3.85
CA GLN A 9 -6.06 -11.46 2.75
C GLN A 9 -6.06 -10.40 1.65
N ALA A 10 -5.53 -9.20 1.92
CA ALA A 10 -5.43 -8.13 0.94
C ALA A 10 -4.07 -7.41 0.99
N LEU A 11 -3.73 -6.77 -0.13
CA LEU A 11 -2.63 -5.83 -0.28
C LEU A 11 -3.19 -4.49 -0.75
N ILE A 12 -2.93 -3.42 -0.01
CA ILE A 12 -3.26 -2.05 -0.36
C ILE A 12 -1.99 -1.36 -0.83
N VAL A 13 -1.95 -1.00 -2.12
CA VAL A 13 -0.87 -0.26 -2.75
C VAL A 13 -1.29 1.20 -2.82
N VAL A 14 -0.66 2.05 -2.01
CA VAL A 14 -1.01 3.47 -1.84
C VAL A 14 -0.18 4.32 -2.79
N ASP A 15 -0.87 4.98 -3.71
CA ASP A 15 -0.39 6.11 -4.53
C ASP A 15 0.93 5.86 -5.25
N LEU A 16 1.13 4.64 -5.76
CA LEU A 16 2.32 4.29 -6.53
C LEU A 16 2.23 4.81 -7.98
N GLN A 17 1.97 6.11 -8.09
CA GLN A 17 1.80 6.88 -9.32
C GLN A 17 3.15 7.36 -9.84
N SER A 18 3.23 7.54 -11.16
CA SER A 18 4.47 7.86 -11.86
C SER A 18 5.13 9.13 -11.34
N ALA A 19 4.36 10.14 -10.95
CA ALA A 19 4.85 11.39 -10.37
C ALA A 19 5.84 11.16 -9.22
N PHE A 20 5.53 10.21 -8.32
CA PHE A 20 6.28 10.00 -7.09
C PHE A 20 7.45 9.01 -7.24
N VAL A 21 7.46 8.17 -8.27
CA VAL A 21 8.46 7.08 -8.41
C VAL A 21 9.27 7.13 -9.70
N ALA A 22 8.82 7.89 -10.70
CA ALA A 22 9.45 8.01 -12.01
C ALA A 22 9.37 9.43 -12.61
N GLY A 23 8.74 10.37 -11.91
CA GLY A 23 8.60 11.76 -12.34
C GLY A 23 9.89 12.57 -12.16
N ASP A 24 9.77 13.90 -12.26
CA ASP A 24 10.93 14.81 -12.18
C ASP A 24 11.61 14.80 -10.81
N HIS A 25 10.85 14.50 -9.74
CA HIS A 25 11.35 14.42 -8.38
C HIS A 25 10.81 13.16 -7.68
N PRO A 26 11.34 11.97 -8.00
CA PRO A 26 10.89 10.74 -7.38
C PRO A 26 11.40 10.64 -5.94
N VAL A 27 10.70 9.86 -5.11
CA VAL A 27 11.16 9.55 -3.75
C VAL A 27 12.57 8.95 -3.76
N PRO A 28 13.40 9.23 -2.74
CA PRO A 28 14.72 8.63 -2.62
C PRO A 28 14.68 7.10 -2.69
N ASP A 29 15.54 6.54 -3.56
CA ASP A 29 15.62 5.10 -3.85
C ASP A 29 14.29 4.46 -4.32
N ALA A 30 13.54 5.19 -5.17
CA ALA A 30 12.36 4.67 -5.86
C ALA A 30 12.58 3.30 -6.55
N PRO A 31 13.73 2.97 -7.19
CA PRO A 31 13.94 1.65 -7.77
C PRO A 31 13.82 0.51 -6.76
N ARG A 32 14.34 0.68 -5.54
CA ARG A 32 14.17 -0.31 -4.47
C ARG A 32 12.70 -0.44 -4.07
N LEU A 33 12.00 0.67 -3.87
CA LEU A 33 10.58 0.66 -3.53
C LEU A 33 9.76 -0.09 -4.59
N LEU A 34 9.99 0.20 -5.87
CA LEU A 34 9.30 -0.42 -6.99
C LEU A 34 9.53 -1.93 -7.06
N ASP A 35 10.77 -2.39 -6.84
CA ASP A 35 11.07 -3.82 -6.78
C ASP A 35 10.32 -4.52 -5.64
N ARG A 36 10.31 -3.90 -4.45
CA ARG A 36 9.65 -4.43 -3.25
C ARG A 36 8.13 -4.49 -3.38
N VAL A 37 7.50 -3.39 -3.79
CA VAL A 37 6.04 -3.34 -3.99
C VAL A 37 5.63 -4.22 -5.16
N GLY A 38 6.38 -4.22 -6.27
CA GLY A 38 6.13 -5.12 -7.39
C GLY A 38 6.22 -6.60 -6.99
N GLY A 39 7.17 -6.94 -6.11
CA GLY A 39 7.27 -8.26 -5.48
C GLY A 39 6.05 -8.63 -4.66
N LEU A 40 5.57 -7.73 -3.80
CA LEU A 40 4.34 -7.92 -3.02
C LEU A 40 3.13 -8.16 -3.92
N VAL A 41 2.93 -7.31 -4.93
CA VAL A 41 1.81 -7.41 -5.88
C VAL A 41 1.84 -8.76 -6.60
N ARG A 42 3.01 -9.20 -7.10
CA ARG A 42 3.13 -10.53 -7.75
C ARG A 42 2.75 -11.67 -6.82
N ARG A 43 3.19 -11.64 -5.56
CA ARG A 43 2.88 -12.70 -4.59
C ARG A 43 1.41 -12.68 -4.17
N ALA A 44 0.82 -11.50 -3.95
CA ALA A 44 -0.59 -11.35 -3.63
C ALA A 44 -1.47 -11.91 -4.76
N ARG A 45 -1.16 -11.56 -6.02
CA ARG A 45 -1.83 -12.11 -7.20
C ARG A 45 -1.72 -13.63 -7.28
N ALA A 46 -0.52 -14.18 -7.09
CA ALA A 46 -0.30 -15.64 -7.13
C ALA A 46 -1.08 -16.39 -6.04
N ALA A 47 -1.32 -15.74 -4.90
CA ALA A 47 -2.10 -16.23 -3.78
C ALA A 47 -3.63 -16.05 -3.95
N GLY A 48 -4.08 -15.30 -4.96
CA GLY A 48 -5.48 -14.90 -5.10
C GLY A 48 -5.96 -13.95 -4.00
N ALA A 49 -5.04 -13.28 -3.31
CA ALA A 49 -5.37 -12.22 -2.36
C ALA A 49 -5.89 -10.98 -3.11
N LEU A 50 -6.78 -10.22 -2.48
CA LEU A 50 -7.28 -8.98 -3.06
C LEU A 50 -6.15 -7.95 -3.15
N VAL A 51 -5.88 -7.42 -4.34
CA VAL A 51 -4.97 -6.29 -4.53
C VAL A 51 -5.79 -5.04 -4.82
N VAL A 52 -5.62 -4.00 -4.01
CA VAL A 52 -6.25 -2.69 -4.25
C VAL A 52 -5.15 -1.66 -4.45
N HIS A 53 -5.17 -1.00 -5.60
CA HIS A 53 -4.34 0.17 -5.86
C HIS A 53 -5.16 1.41 -5.56
N LEU A 54 -4.72 2.19 -4.58
CA LEU A 54 -5.22 3.54 -4.38
C LEU A 54 -4.47 4.47 -5.32
N GLN A 55 -5.21 5.36 -5.96
CA GLN A 55 -4.69 6.36 -6.88
C GLN A 55 -5.21 7.73 -6.42
N ASN A 56 -4.30 8.61 -6.01
CA ASN A 56 -4.66 9.93 -5.55
C ASN A 56 -5.02 10.85 -6.73
N ASP A 57 -6.10 11.59 -6.58
CA ASP A 57 -6.50 12.66 -7.47
C ASP A 57 -6.00 13.99 -6.90
N GLY A 58 -4.79 14.39 -7.32
CA GLY A 58 -4.19 15.66 -6.94
C GLY A 58 -5.00 16.87 -7.46
N PRO A 59 -4.99 18.00 -6.74
CA PRO A 59 -5.49 19.27 -7.27
C PRO A 59 -4.85 19.66 -8.62
N ALA A 60 -5.53 20.52 -9.37
CA ALA A 60 -4.99 21.02 -10.63
C ALA A 60 -3.62 21.71 -10.44
N GLY A 61 -2.64 21.33 -11.25
CA GLY A 61 -1.25 21.80 -11.17
C GLY A 61 -0.33 20.96 -10.28
N GLU A 62 -0.85 20.04 -9.48
CA GLU A 62 -0.03 19.12 -8.69
C GLU A 62 0.55 17.99 -9.56
N PRO A 63 1.68 17.35 -9.16
CA PRO A 63 2.32 16.29 -9.93
C PRO A 63 1.42 15.10 -10.28
N ASP A 64 0.42 14.83 -9.44
CA ASP A 64 -0.58 13.79 -9.57
C ASP A 64 -1.97 14.36 -9.96
N GLU A 65 -2.01 15.48 -10.69
CA GLU A 65 -3.26 15.97 -11.29
C GLU A 65 -3.87 14.90 -12.21
N PRO A 66 -5.17 14.56 -12.06
CA PRO A 66 -5.83 13.54 -12.88
C PRO A 66 -5.62 13.69 -14.38
N HIS A 67 -5.43 12.54 -15.05
CA HIS A 67 -5.26 12.44 -16.50
C HIS A 67 -3.95 13.06 -17.05
N THR A 68 -2.97 13.30 -16.19
CA THR A 68 -1.60 13.65 -16.58
C THR A 68 -0.68 12.42 -16.54
N PRO A 69 0.47 12.44 -17.23
CA PRO A 69 1.44 11.34 -17.15
C PRO A 69 1.94 11.04 -15.73
N GLY A 70 2.00 12.05 -14.86
CA GLY A 70 2.40 11.87 -13.46
C GLY A 70 1.35 11.12 -12.65
N TRP A 71 0.07 11.32 -12.96
CA TRP A 71 -1.04 10.67 -12.26
C TRP A 71 -1.19 9.19 -12.55
N GLU A 72 -0.70 8.69 -13.68
CA GLU A 72 -0.82 7.27 -14.06
C GLU A 72 -0.11 6.36 -13.04
N LEU A 73 -0.76 5.26 -12.66
CA LEU A 73 -0.14 4.22 -11.83
C LEU A 73 1.10 3.65 -12.53
N HIS A 74 2.19 3.53 -11.78
CA HIS A 74 3.46 3.07 -12.33
C HIS A 74 3.49 1.56 -12.55
N LEU A 75 2.86 0.79 -11.66
CA LEU A 75 2.76 -0.66 -11.81
C LEU A 75 1.56 -1.03 -12.70
N PRO A 76 1.70 -2.01 -13.60
CA PRO A 76 0.58 -2.46 -14.42
C PRO A 76 -0.50 -3.10 -13.56
N VAL A 77 -1.75 -2.72 -13.83
CA VAL A 77 -2.95 -3.26 -13.16
C VAL A 77 -3.63 -4.25 -14.09
N HIS A 78 -3.92 -5.48 -13.61
CA HIS A 78 -4.61 -6.48 -14.43
C HIS A 78 -6.13 -6.35 -14.38
N GLY A 79 -6.66 -5.76 -13.29
CA GLY A 79 -8.09 -5.60 -13.06
C GLY A 79 -8.83 -6.90 -12.75
N GLY A 80 -10.12 -6.78 -12.43
CA GLY A 80 -11.02 -7.90 -12.18
C GLY A 80 -11.44 -8.04 -10.70
N PRO A 81 -12.04 -9.18 -10.32
CA PRO A 81 -12.59 -9.35 -8.97
C PRO A 81 -11.54 -9.33 -7.85
N ALA A 82 -10.31 -9.76 -8.14
CA ALA A 82 -9.21 -9.84 -7.17
C ALA A 82 -8.18 -8.69 -7.33
N GLU A 83 -8.42 -7.75 -8.24
CA GLU A 83 -7.53 -6.60 -8.42
C GLU A 83 -8.32 -5.34 -8.83
N LYS A 84 -8.25 -4.31 -7.97
CA LYS A 84 -9.06 -3.09 -8.07
C LYS A 84 -8.17 -1.85 -8.12
N VAL A 85 -8.65 -0.82 -8.79
CA VAL A 85 -8.13 0.56 -8.68
C VAL A 85 -9.23 1.40 -8.08
N ILE A 86 -8.90 2.15 -7.04
CA ILE A 86 -9.82 3.06 -6.36
C ILE A 86 -9.17 4.44 -6.35
N ARG A 87 -9.87 5.41 -6.94
CA ARG A 87 -9.46 6.82 -6.89
C ARG A 87 -9.86 7.42 -5.54
N LYS A 88 -9.00 8.28 -4.99
CA LYS A 88 -9.25 9.00 -3.74
C LYS A 88 -8.86 10.47 -3.87
N GLY A 89 -9.52 11.34 -3.10
CA GLY A 89 -9.19 12.76 -3.02
C GLY A 89 -8.58 13.18 -1.67
N GLU A 90 -8.53 12.27 -0.70
CA GLU A 90 -8.02 12.51 0.65
C GLU A 90 -6.83 11.58 0.95
N ASP A 91 -6.01 11.90 1.94
CA ASP A 91 -4.90 11.03 2.37
C ASP A 91 -5.40 9.66 2.84
N ASP A 92 -6.51 9.63 3.57
CA ASP A 92 -7.16 8.40 4.02
C ASP A 92 -7.83 7.67 2.84
N GLY A 93 -7.29 6.52 2.48
CA GLY A 93 -7.82 5.68 1.41
C GLY A 93 -9.25 5.17 1.62
N PHE A 94 -9.81 5.25 2.83
CA PHE A 94 -11.19 4.90 3.12
C PHE A 94 -12.15 6.09 3.00
N GLU A 95 -11.67 7.32 3.18
CA GLU A 95 -12.52 8.50 3.23
C GLU A 95 -13.10 8.81 1.85
N GLY A 96 -14.43 8.77 1.73
CA GLY A 96 -15.12 9.04 0.47
C GLY A 96 -14.88 8.02 -0.64
N THR A 97 -14.33 6.83 -0.35
CA THR A 97 -14.04 5.80 -1.36
C THR A 97 -14.85 4.52 -1.15
N SER A 98 -14.77 3.59 -2.11
CA SER A 98 -15.37 2.25 -2.00
C SER A 98 -14.47 1.22 -1.31
N LEU A 99 -13.35 1.63 -0.70
CA LEU A 99 -12.36 0.70 -0.15
C LEU A 99 -12.95 -0.22 0.93
N ALA A 100 -13.72 0.32 1.88
CA ALA A 100 -14.36 -0.49 2.93
C ALA A 100 -15.35 -1.52 2.37
N ASP A 101 -16.13 -1.13 1.37
CA ASP A 101 -17.14 -1.98 0.74
C ASP A 101 -16.47 -3.15 -0.01
N GLU A 102 -15.40 -2.88 -0.76
CA GLU A 102 -14.64 -3.89 -1.49
C GLU A 102 -13.94 -4.88 -0.54
N LEU A 103 -13.36 -4.39 0.56
CA LEU A 103 -12.75 -5.23 1.59
C LEU A 103 -13.80 -6.11 2.29
N THR A 104 -14.96 -5.54 2.62
CA THR A 104 -16.07 -6.27 3.23
C THR A 104 -16.62 -7.35 2.30
N ALA A 105 -16.86 -7.01 1.03
CA ALA A 105 -17.34 -7.94 0.02
C ALA A 105 -16.37 -9.11 -0.22
N ALA A 106 -15.06 -8.86 -0.12
CA ALA A 106 -14.02 -9.88 -0.21
C ALA A 106 -13.77 -10.65 1.10
N GLY A 107 -14.48 -10.33 2.19
CA GLY A 107 -14.31 -10.99 3.49
C GLY A 107 -12.93 -10.76 4.11
N VAL A 108 -12.32 -9.60 3.85
CA VAL A 108 -10.99 -9.24 4.37
C VAL A 108 -11.12 -8.83 5.83
N GLY A 109 -10.35 -9.46 6.70
CA GLY A 109 -10.13 -9.02 8.09
C GLY A 109 -8.66 -8.68 8.37
N SER A 110 -7.77 -8.88 7.40
CA SER A 110 -6.35 -8.56 7.52
C SER A 110 -5.73 -8.14 6.19
N LEU A 111 -4.91 -7.10 6.23
CA LEU A 111 -4.34 -6.47 5.04
C LEU A 111 -2.89 -6.02 5.27
N ALA A 112 -2.13 -5.94 4.20
CA ALA A 112 -0.84 -5.24 4.18
C ALA A 112 -0.98 -3.89 3.48
N VAL A 113 -0.28 -2.85 3.95
CA VAL A 113 -0.25 -1.52 3.33
C VAL A 113 1.17 -1.19 2.89
N CYS A 114 1.34 -0.67 1.67
CA CYS A 114 2.64 -0.27 1.11
C CYS A 114 2.45 0.91 0.16
N GLY A 115 3.53 1.63 -0.19
CA GLY A 115 3.47 2.72 -1.18
C GLY A 115 3.99 4.05 -0.65
N VAL A 116 3.36 5.16 -1.06
CA VAL A 116 3.78 6.52 -0.70
C VAL A 116 2.58 7.42 -0.37
N MET A 117 2.76 8.52 0.36
CA MET A 117 3.93 8.82 1.21
C MET A 117 3.73 8.26 2.61
N SER A 118 4.84 7.93 3.27
CA SER A 118 4.87 7.19 4.54
C SER A 118 4.04 7.86 5.65
N GLU A 119 4.25 9.15 5.87
CA GLU A 119 3.64 9.99 6.90
C GLU A 119 2.31 10.62 6.49
N MET A 120 1.94 10.50 5.22
CA MET A 120 0.69 11.03 4.63
C MET A 120 -0.26 9.86 4.37
N CYS A 121 -0.52 9.55 3.09
CA CYS A 121 -1.51 8.57 2.65
C CYS A 121 -1.31 7.16 3.25
N VAL A 122 -0.07 6.69 3.38
CA VAL A 122 0.21 5.35 3.95
C VAL A 122 -0.19 5.31 5.42
N LEU A 123 0.25 6.29 6.22
CA LEU A 123 -0.09 6.37 7.64
C LEU A 123 -1.58 6.59 7.86
N ALA A 124 -2.22 7.49 7.11
CA ALA A 124 -3.64 7.78 7.22
C ALA A 124 -4.48 6.52 6.92
N THR A 125 -4.20 5.85 5.80
CA THR A 125 -4.90 4.61 5.40
C THR A 125 -4.66 3.48 6.40
N ALA A 126 -3.42 3.28 6.86
CA ALA A 126 -3.10 2.24 7.83
C ALA A 126 -3.76 2.48 9.19
N ARG A 127 -3.75 3.73 9.68
CA ARG A 127 -4.44 4.12 10.91
C ARG A 127 -5.94 3.87 10.81
N ARG A 128 -6.55 4.28 9.70
CA ARG A 128 -7.98 4.08 9.50
C ARG A 128 -8.34 2.59 9.44
N ALA A 129 -7.52 1.77 8.79
CA ALA A 129 -7.70 0.32 8.80
C ALA A 129 -7.66 -0.27 10.22
N LEU A 130 -6.73 0.18 11.08
CA LEU A 130 -6.70 -0.24 12.49
C LEU A 130 -7.97 0.16 13.24
N GLU A 131 -8.42 1.42 13.09
CA GLU A 131 -9.65 1.92 13.72
C GLU A 131 -10.91 1.14 13.30
N LEU A 132 -10.94 0.66 12.06
CA LEU A 132 -12.01 -0.18 11.52
C LEU A 132 -11.89 -1.65 11.93
N GLY A 133 -10.86 -2.02 12.71
CA GLY A 133 -10.67 -3.36 13.26
C GLY A 133 -9.96 -4.34 12.34
N TYR A 134 -9.34 -3.87 11.24
CA TYR A 134 -8.49 -4.73 10.42
C TYR A 134 -7.17 -5.01 11.12
N ARG A 135 -6.66 -6.24 10.98
CA ARG A 135 -5.27 -6.53 11.32
C ARG A 135 -4.36 -6.00 10.21
N VAL A 136 -3.50 -5.04 10.53
CA VAL A 136 -2.65 -4.35 9.54
C VAL A 136 -1.20 -4.80 9.67
N VAL A 137 -0.62 -5.21 8.55
CA VAL A 137 0.83 -5.48 8.42
C VAL A 137 1.47 -4.36 7.61
N LEU A 138 2.53 -3.75 8.12
CA LEU A 138 3.30 -2.72 7.40
C LEU A 138 4.74 -3.23 7.17
N PRO A 139 5.12 -3.56 5.93
CA PRO A 139 6.51 -3.88 5.59
C PRO A 139 7.37 -2.61 5.52
N HIS A 140 8.32 -2.50 6.45
CA HIS A 140 9.24 -1.37 6.60
C HIS A 140 9.96 -0.97 5.31
N ASP A 141 10.31 -1.93 4.44
CA ASP A 141 11.05 -1.68 3.20
C ASP A 141 10.16 -1.45 1.96
N ALA A 142 8.85 -1.30 2.14
CA ALA A 142 7.90 -1.06 1.05
C ALA A 142 6.99 0.17 1.26
N HIS A 143 7.46 1.15 2.01
CA HIS A 143 6.94 2.51 1.93
C HIS A 143 8.07 3.53 1.89
N ALA A 144 7.80 4.72 1.34
CA ALA A 144 8.81 5.77 1.20
C ALA A 144 8.21 7.17 1.36
N THR A 145 9.06 8.17 1.48
CA THR A 145 8.72 9.59 1.50
C THR A 145 9.95 10.43 1.10
N TYR A 146 9.88 11.75 1.21
CA TYR A 146 10.92 12.70 0.86
C TYR A 146 11.74 13.18 2.07
N ASP A 147 12.89 13.79 1.80
CA ASP A 147 13.65 14.50 2.82
C ASP A 147 12.84 15.72 3.29
N ILE A 148 12.76 15.94 4.60
CA ILE A 148 12.14 17.15 5.15
C ILE A 148 13.19 18.25 5.12
N PRO A 149 12.91 19.41 4.51
CA PRO A 149 13.86 20.50 4.40
C PRO A 149 14.22 21.07 5.77
N ALA A 150 15.45 21.57 5.90
CA ALA A 150 15.89 22.29 7.09
C ALA A 150 15.03 23.53 7.33
N ALA A 151 14.78 23.86 8.60
CA ALA A 151 14.22 25.14 9.01
C ALA A 151 15.38 26.07 9.41
N PRO A 152 15.73 27.10 8.61
CA PRO A 152 16.94 27.89 8.83
C PRO A 152 17.02 28.48 10.24
N GLY A 153 18.10 28.14 10.95
CA GLY A 153 18.34 28.60 12.33
C GLY A 153 17.55 27.86 13.41
N ILE A 154 16.74 26.86 13.04
CA ILE A 154 15.88 26.09 13.97
C ILE A 154 16.26 24.61 13.96
N SER A 155 16.29 23.97 12.80
CA SER A 155 16.57 22.54 12.68
C SER A 155 17.29 22.19 11.38
N GLU A 156 18.07 21.12 11.42
CA GLU A 156 18.65 20.50 10.23
C GLU A 156 17.57 19.80 9.39
N ALA A 157 17.93 19.42 8.17
CA ALA A 157 17.08 18.58 7.32
C ALA A 157 16.93 17.18 7.94
N VAL A 158 15.76 16.56 7.77
CA VAL A 158 15.51 15.19 8.22
C VAL A 158 15.54 14.27 7.02
N PRO A 159 16.42 13.24 7.01
CA PRO A 159 16.46 12.27 5.92
C PRO A 159 15.13 11.52 5.77
N ALA A 160 14.74 11.25 4.54
CA ALA A 160 13.53 10.53 4.16
C ALA A 160 13.39 9.18 4.89
N ALA A 161 14.49 8.45 5.04
CA ALA A 161 14.49 7.19 5.76
C ALA A 161 14.12 7.36 7.25
N MET A 162 14.50 8.47 7.88
CA MET A 162 14.14 8.79 9.25
C MET A 162 12.67 9.23 9.35
N ALA A 163 12.20 10.09 8.43
CA ALA A 163 10.79 10.50 8.37
C ALA A 163 9.87 9.28 8.16
N SER A 164 10.21 8.41 7.22
CA SER A 164 9.50 7.16 6.94
C SER A 164 9.45 6.22 8.15
N ARG A 165 10.57 6.05 8.86
CA ARG A 165 10.62 5.26 10.10
C ARG A 165 9.76 5.85 11.21
N VAL A 166 9.73 7.17 11.36
CA VAL A 166 8.90 7.86 12.36
C VAL A 166 7.42 7.71 12.05
N ALA A 167 7.03 7.80 10.77
CA ALA A 167 5.65 7.57 10.34
C ALA A 167 5.15 6.18 10.76
N GLU A 168 5.90 5.15 10.37
CA GLU A 168 5.62 3.76 10.78
C GLU A 168 5.50 3.63 12.31
N TRP A 169 6.44 4.22 13.06
CA TRP A 169 6.44 4.17 14.52
C TRP A 169 5.21 4.86 15.15
N ALA A 170 4.68 5.90 14.50
CA ALA A 170 3.53 6.65 15.01
C ALA A 170 2.21 5.85 14.97
N LEU A 171 2.14 4.74 14.24
CA LEU A 171 0.98 3.84 14.23
C LEU A 171 0.81 3.08 15.55
N GLY A 172 1.84 3.03 16.41
CA GLY A 172 1.77 2.42 17.73
C GLY A 172 1.86 0.88 17.71
N ASP A 173 1.45 0.25 18.81
CA ASP A 173 1.65 -1.19 19.02
C ASP A 173 0.63 -2.08 18.30
N GLU A 174 -0.41 -1.51 17.71
CA GLU A 174 -1.49 -2.25 17.03
C GLU A 174 -1.11 -2.68 15.60
N VAL A 175 -0.17 -1.99 14.96
CA VAL A 175 0.32 -2.39 13.63
C VAL A 175 1.40 -3.48 13.75
N GLU A 176 1.34 -4.47 12.87
CA GLU A 176 2.38 -5.47 12.72
C GLU A 176 3.45 -4.98 11.74
N VAL A 177 4.48 -4.34 12.26
CA VAL A 177 5.65 -3.94 11.45
C VAL A 177 6.56 -5.13 11.20
N VAL A 178 6.82 -5.44 9.92
CA VAL A 178 7.84 -6.42 9.52
C VAL A 178 9.00 -5.74 8.82
N ALA A 179 10.22 -6.25 9.03
CA ALA A 179 11.42 -5.64 8.48
C ALA A 179 11.49 -5.70 6.95
N ARG A 180 10.93 -6.75 6.34
CA ARG A 180 11.04 -7.00 4.90
C ARG A 180 9.73 -7.44 4.30
N THR A 181 9.50 -7.05 3.04
CA THR A 181 8.37 -7.55 2.26
C THR A 181 8.31 -9.07 2.21
N GLU A 182 9.44 -9.79 2.25
CA GLU A 182 9.50 -11.25 2.26
C GLU A 182 8.73 -11.89 3.42
N ASP A 183 8.62 -11.17 4.54
CA ASP A 183 7.94 -11.62 5.76
C ASP A 183 6.41 -11.42 5.68
N VAL A 184 5.92 -10.68 4.67
CA VAL A 184 4.49 -10.55 4.38
C VAL A 184 4.01 -11.78 3.62
N ARG A 185 3.09 -12.51 4.26
CA ARG A 185 2.51 -13.75 3.73
C ARG A 185 1.08 -13.52 3.26
N PHE A 186 0.69 -14.24 2.21
CA PHE A 186 -0.69 -14.29 1.70
C PHE A 186 -1.21 -15.73 1.81
N PRO A 187 -2.54 -15.95 1.93
CA PRO A 187 -3.12 -17.29 1.96
C PRO A 187 -2.68 -18.10 0.75
N ALA A 188 -2.47 -19.40 0.93
CA ALA A 188 -2.43 -20.29 -0.23
C ALA A 188 -3.81 -20.28 -0.88
N THR A 189 -3.86 -20.24 -2.22
CA THR A 189 -5.12 -20.42 -2.96
C THR A 189 -5.78 -21.71 -2.47
N ARG A 190 -6.99 -21.62 -1.91
CA ARG A 190 -7.85 -22.80 -1.76
C ARG A 190 -8.16 -23.25 -3.18
N ALA A 191 -7.50 -24.30 -3.65
CA ALA A 191 -8.04 -25.06 -4.76
C ALA A 191 -9.44 -25.52 -4.33
N GLU A 192 -10.49 -24.96 -4.95
CA GLU A 192 -11.82 -25.55 -4.87
C GLU A 192 -11.67 -27.03 -5.24
N PRO A 193 -12.11 -27.99 -4.41
CA PRO A 193 -12.13 -29.39 -4.82
C PRO A 193 -13.05 -29.44 -6.04
N PHE A 194 -12.49 -29.80 -7.20
CA PHE A 194 -13.27 -30.08 -8.41
C PHE A 194 -14.43 -30.98 -8.02
N ALA A 195 -15.65 -30.44 -8.08
CA ALA A 195 -16.85 -31.26 -8.06
C ALA A 195 -16.80 -32.12 -9.32
N ASP A 196 -16.38 -33.38 -9.19
CA ASP A 196 -16.53 -34.40 -10.22
C ASP A 196 -18.03 -34.69 -10.36
N ASN A 197 -18.74 -33.79 -11.05
CA ASN A 197 -20.07 -34.05 -11.52
C ASN A 197 -19.98 -34.83 -12.84
N ARG A 198 -19.50 -36.07 -12.73
CA ARG A 198 -19.82 -37.10 -13.72
C ARG A 198 -21.13 -37.75 -13.29
N THR A 199 -22.19 -37.25 -13.91
CA THR A 199 -23.48 -37.93 -14.08
C THR A 199 -23.28 -39.22 -14.87
N ALA A 200 -23.67 -40.36 -14.28
CA ALA A 200 -24.50 -41.42 -14.88
C ALA A 200 -24.87 -42.45 -13.81
#